data_AF-A0A1M7ZLM8-F1
#
_entry.id   AF-A0A1M7ZLM8-F1
#
_cell.length_a   1.000
_cell.length_b   1.000
_cell.length_c   1.000
_cell.angle_alpha   90.00
_cell.angle_beta   90.00
_cell.angle_gamma   90.00
#
_symmetry.space_group_name_H-M   'P 1'
#
loop_
_entity.id
_entity.type
_entity.pdbx_description
1 polymer ?
#
loop_
_entity_poly.entity_id
_entity_poly.type
_entity_poly.pdbx_seq_one_letter_code
_entity_poly.pdbx_strand_id
1 'polypeptide(L)'
;MPYTLDDKLARIDVCPLSPKHHEIDRNLLHAYIACLTFDELCDAICRRIEAPTPLRLALRGRLLRLLKLSNGEHAERLSRLVDDAEALVWRNHALQARVDALVSAVYSWLPIVKRQDVLERWTDRGTRGAVARWLKASDGDDALFDPAAILAYWRRSLDYRAAKILAYKADPGVLRDIIGELAVHCPEGWIVSRAALRAGSVKDEVWELIRQHQPASFAYLCAMTGRSLTEDEALQLFNKAMPGINSDNSRGLVIWAIGQLGMMSVLDRITLKRDIYIQDEVSAILRIV
;
A
#
# COMPACT_ATOMS: atom_id res chain seq x y z
N MET A 1 37.39 13.09 -28.76
CA MET A 1 36.89 14.07 -27.78
C MET A 1 35.76 13.44 -26.99
N PRO A 2 35.70 13.54 -25.66
CA PRO A 2 34.54 13.05 -24.90
C PRO A 2 33.29 13.87 -25.28
N TYR A 3 32.16 13.20 -25.50
CA TYR A 3 30.87 13.87 -25.75
C TYR A 3 30.40 14.62 -24.50
N THR A 4 29.96 15.86 -24.66
CA THR A 4 29.37 16.65 -23.56
C THR A 4 28.00 16.10 -23.14
N LEU A 5 27.48 16.51 -21.97
CA LEU A 5 26.12 16.16 -21.56
C LEU A 5 25.10 16.63 -22.61
N ASP A 6 25.25 17.84 -23.14
CA ASP A 6 24.32 18.40 -24.12
C ASP A 6 24.32 17.60 -25.42
N ASP A 7 25.50 17.13 -25.89
CA ASP A 7 25.61 16.24 -27.05
C ASP A 7 24.86 14.92 -26.81
N LYS A 8 25.00 14.35 -25.61
CA LYS A 8 24.33 13.09 -25.23
C LYS A 8 22.81 13.28 -25.14
N LEU A 9 22.35 14.38 -24.54
CA LEU A 9 20.92 14.69 -24.42
C LEU A 9 20.27 14.93 -25.78
N ALA A 10 20.94 15.65 -26.68
CA ALA A 10 20.44 15.86 -28.05
C ALA A 10 20.20 14.52 -28.78
N ARG A 11 21.08 13.53 -28.59
CA ARG A 11 20.92 12.18 -29.15
C ARG A 11 19.78 11.39 -28.50
N ILE A 12 19.56 11.57 -27.21
CA ILE A 12 18.44 10.95 -26.48
C ILE A 12 17.09 11.53 -26.94
N ASP A 13 17.03 12.85 -27.13
CA ASP A 13 15.78 13.55 -27.47
C ASP A 13 15.28 13.22 -28.89
N VAL A 14 16.18 12.88 -29.82
CA VAL A 14 15.80 12.46 -31.18
C VAL A 14 15.37 10.99 -31.26
N CYS A 15 15.56 10.19 -30.21
CA CYS A 15 15.12 8.80 -30.22
C CYS A 15 13.58 8.71 -30.27
N PRO A 16 13.01 7.89 -31.17
CA PRO A 16 11.56 7.70 -31.24
C PRO A 16 10.98 7.20 -29.91
N LEU A 17 9.98 7.91 -29.40
CA LEU A 17 9.32 7.60 -28.11
C LEU A 17 8.05 6.74 -28.28
N SER A 18 7.71 6.35 -29.52
CA SER A 18 6.51 5.58 -29.83
C SER A 18 6.73 4.08 -29.57
N PRO A 19 5.86 3.41 -28.79
CA PRO A 19 5.99 1.99 -28.48
C PRO A 19 5.62 1.06 -29.65
N LYS A 20 5.07 1.59 -30.76
CA LYS A 20 4.42 0.76 -31.78
C LYS A 20 5.32 0.28 -32.91
N HIS A 21 6.44 0.93 -33.21
CA HIS A 21 7.29 0.52 -34.33
C HIS A 21 8.77 0.75 -34.02
N HIS A 22 9.58 -0.29 -34.23
CA HIS A 22 11.05 -0.36 -34.18
C HIS A 22 11.70 -0.68 -32.82
N GLU A 23 11.96 -1.98 -32.59
CA GLU A 23 12.79 -2.51 -31.50
C GLU A 23 14.16 -1.80 -31.39
N ILE A 24 14.75 -1.46 -32.54
CA ILE A 24 16.03 -0.74 -32.64
C ILE A 24 15.95 0.61 -31.93
N ASP A 25 14.89 1.39 -32.14
CA ASP A 25 14.76 2.74 -31.58
C ASP A 25 14.63 2.71 -30.05
N ARG A 26 13.85 1.76 -29.53
CA ARG A 26 13.76 1.52 -28.08
C ARG A 26 15.11 1.13 -27.49
N ASN A 27 15.84 0.24 -28.17
CA ASN A 27 17.15 -0.21 -27.71
C ASN A 27 18.19 0.92 -27.77
N LEU A 28 18.16 1.76 -28.82
CA LEU A 28 19.01 2.94 -28.94
C LEU A 28 18.77 3.95 -27.83
N LEU A 29 17.51 4.24 -27.50
CA LEU A 29 17.17 5.13 -26.38
C LEU A 29 17.81 4.63 -25.08
N HIS A 30 17.63 3.35 -24.76
CA HIS A 30 18.19 2.77 -23.54
C HIS A 30 19.73 2.70 -23.57
N ALA A 31 20.34 2.47 -24.73
CA ALA A 31 21.77 2.48 -24.91
C ALA A 31 22.37 3.87 -24.69
N TYR A 32 21.79 4.93 -25.28
CA TYR A 32 22.25 6.31 -25.05
C TYR A 32 22.11 6.73 -23.59
N ILE A 33 20.99 6.39 -22.94
CA ILE A 33 20.80 6.64 -21.50
C ILE A 33 21.84 5.86 -20.67
N ALA A 34 22.24 4.67 -21.10
CA ALA A 34 23.25 3.88 -20.39
C ALA A 34 24.65 4.51 -20.43
N CYS A 35 24.93 5.35 -21.43
CA CYS A 35 26.18 6.12 -21.59
C CYS A 35 26.28 7.35 -20.68
N LEU A 36 25.22 7.70 -19.95
CA LEU A 36 25.26 8.75 -18.94
C LEU A 36 25.98 8.22 -17.68
N THR A 37 26.90 9.02 -17.15
CA THR A 37 27.40 8.84 -15.78
C THR A 37 26.25 9.07 -14.77
N PHE A 38 26.47 8.73 -13.50
CA PHE A 38 25.44 8.90 -12.49
C PHE A 38 25.01 10.38 -12.36
N ASP A 39 25.97 11.31 -12.33
CA ASP A 39 25.70 12.74 -12.18
C ASP A 39 25.01 13.30 -13.43
N GLU A 40 25.49 12.93 -14.63
CA GLU A 40 24.83 13.27 -15.89
C GLU A 40 23.40 12.74 -15.98
N LEU A 41 23.12 11.57 -15.42
CA LEU A 41 21.79 10.99 -15.37
C LEU A 41 20.86 11.77 -14.43
N CYS A 42 21.37 12.22 -13.28
CA CYS A 42 20.62 13.07 -12.36
C CYS A 42 20.25 14.40 -13.04
N ASP A 43 21.23 15.05 -13.68
CA ASP A 43 21.02 16.28 -14.44
C ASP A 43 20.01 16.08 -15.58
N ALA A 44 20.14 14.97 -16.32
CA ALA A 44 19.22 14.61 -17.40
C ALA A 44 17.77 14.49 -16.89
N ILE A 45 17.56 13.87 -15.73
CA ILE A 45 16.23 13.71 -15.13
C ILE A 45 15.62 15.07 -14.80
N CYS A 46 16.38 15.99 -14.18
CA CYS A 46 15.90 17.34 -13.88
C CYS A 46 15.57 18.13 -15.17
N ARG A 47 16.48 18.14 -16.14
CA ARG A 47 16.31 18.85 -17.43
C ARG A 47 15.20 18.28 -18.31
N ARG A 48 14.74 17.06 -18.05
CA ARG A 48 13.71 16.35 -18.83
C ARG A 48 12.52 15.93 -17.98
N ILE A 49 12.30 16.57 -16.83
CA ILE A 49 11.15 16.28 -15.96
C ILE A 49 9.81 16.54 -16.67
N GLU A 50 9.82 17.42 -17.69
CA GLU A 50 8.67 17.74 -18.52
C GLU A 50 8.49 16.86 -19.75
N ALA A 51 9.49 16.03 -20.07
CA ALA A 51 9.47 15.23 -21.27
C ALA A 51 8.34 14.18 -21.29
N PRO A 52 8.02 13.62 -22.47
CA PRO A 52 7.02 12.57 -22.59
C PRO A 52 7.32 11.38 -21.66
N THR A 53 6.25 10.71 -21.20
CA THR A 53 6.33 9.61 -20.23
C THR A 53 7.36 8.52 -20.57
N PRO A 54 7.47 8.04 -21.82
CA PRO A 54 8.46 7.01 -22.16
C PRO A 54 9.91 7.40 -21.81
N LEU A 55 10.32 8.63 -22.14
CA LEU A 55 11.67 9.12 -21.86
C LEU A 55 11.91 9.22 -20.34
N ARG A 56 10.96 9.81 -19.60
CA ARG A 56 11.05 9.93 -18.13
C ARG A 56 11.16 8.57 -17.45
N LEU A 57 10.38 7.58 -17.92
CA LEU A 57 10.44 6.22 -17.40
C LEU A 57 11.77 5.53 -17.73
N ALA A 58 12.34 5.76 -18.92
CA ALA A 58 13.63 5.21 -19.31
C ALA A 58 14.78 5.75 -18.46
N LEU A 59 14.83 7.07 -18.25
CA LEU A 59 15.83 7.73 -17.38
C LEU A 59 15.71 7.23 -15.93
N ARG A 60 14.49 7.27 -15.36
CA ARG A 60 14.23 6.76 -14.00
C ARG A 60 14.57 5.28 -13.89
N GLY A 61 14.23 4.47 -14.89
CA GLY A 61 14.54 3.05 -14.92
C GLY A 61 16.05 2.77 -14.89
N ARG A 62 16.85 3.56 -15.61
CA ARG A 62 18.31 3.49 -15.51
C ARG A 62 18.81 3.87 -14.12
N LEU A 63 18.30 4.97 -13.54
CA LEU A 63 18.68 5.42 -12.20
C LEU A 63 18.45 4.33 -11.16
N LEU A 64 17.25 3.74 -11.14
CA LEU A 64 16.92 2.66 -10.20
C LEU A 64 17.80 1.42 -10.38
N ARG A 65 18.24 1.10 -11.61
CA ARG A 65 19.19 0.00 -11.84
C ARG A 65 20.57 0.30 -11.25
N LEU A 66 21.07 1.53 -11.39
CA LEU A 66 22.34 1.94 -10.79
C LEU A 66 22.27 1.93 -9.27
N LEU A 67 21.19 2.47 -8.69
CA LEU A 67 20.99 2.51 -7.25
C LEU A 67 20.97 1.12 -6.61
N LYS A 68 20.31 0.14 -7.26
CA LYS A 68 20.31 -1.27 -6.82
C LYS A 68 21.70 -1.90 -6.76
N LEU A 69 22.63 -1.46 -7.61
CA LEU A 69 24.00 -1.99 -7.67
C LEU A 69 24.99 -1.21 -6.79
N SER A 70 24.65 0.03 -6.41
CA SER A 70 25.57 0.97 -5.75
C SER A 70 25.81 0.73 -4.26
N ASN A 71 25.03 -0.15 -3.60
CA ASN A 71 25.08 -0.38 -2.15
C ASN A 71 25.16 0.92 -1.29
N GLY A 72 24.48 1.99 -1.72
CA GLY A 72 24.44 3.28 -1.00
C GLY A 72 25.52 4.30 -1.40
N GLU A 73 26.46 3.97 -2.29
CA GLU A 73 27.55 4.88 -2.73
C GLU A 73 27.04 6.21 -3.32
N HIS A 74 25.81 6.22 -3.83
CA HIS A 74 25.23 7.38 -4.50
C HIS A 74 24.26 8.19 -3.61
N ALA A 75 24.13 7.89 -2.33
CA ALA A 75 23.10 8.48 -1.46
C ALA A 75 23.14 10.02 -1.42
N GLU A 76 24.33 10.63 -1.23
CA GLU A 76 24.47 12.09 -1.19
C GLU A 76 24.22 12.78 -2.54
N ARG A 77 24.59 12.11 -3.64
CA ARG A 77 24.30 12.61 -4.99
C ARG A 77 22.80 12.52 -5.28
N LEU A 78 22.13 11.49 -4.75
CA LEU A 78 20.69 11.32 -4.86
C LEU A 78 19.92 12.36 -4.05
N SER A 79 20.41 12.75 -2.86
CA SER A 79 19.85 13.87 -2.10
C SER A 79 19.83 15.16 -2.93
N ARG A 80 20.94 15.47 -3.63
CA ARG A 80 21.03 16.62 -4.53
C ARG A 80 20.02 16.55 -5.68
N LEU A 81 19.85 15.38 -6.32
CA LEU A 81 18.80 15.20 -7.33
C LEU A 81 17.40 15.52 -6.79
N VAL A 82 17.09 15.09 -5.57
CA VAL A 82 15.79 15.40 -4.95
C VAL A 82 15.63 16.90 -4.72
N ASP A 83 16.65 17.56 -4.18
CA ASP A 83 16.64 19.02 -3.96
C ASP A 83 16.45 19.80 -5.27
N ASP A 84 17.19 19.43 -6.31
CA ASP A 84 17.09 20.06 -7.62
C ASP A 84 15.71 19.84 -8.25
N ALA A 85 15.17 18.62 -8.17
CA ALA A 85 13.85 18.32 -8.68
C ALA A 85 12.74 19.08 -7.93
N GLU A 86 12.89 19.25 -6.61
CA GLU A 86 11.96 20.01 -5.79
C GLU A 86 12.04 21.52 -6.06
N ALA A 87 13.24 22.05 -6.31
CA ALA A 87 13.44 23.42 -6.76
C ALA A 87 12.67 23.75 -8.06
N LEU A 88 12.45 22.76 -8.93
CA LEU A 88 11.63 22.94 -10.14
C LEU A 88 10.14 23.12 -9.83
N VAL A 89 9.64 22.46 -8.78
CA VAL A 89 8.23 22.58 -8.36
C VAL A 89 7.90 23.98 -7.89
N TRP A 90 8.83 24.62 -7.16
CA TRP A 90 8.69 26.02 -6.74
C TRP A 90 8.48 26.98 -7.91
N ARG A 91 9.04 26.66 -9.07
CA ARG A 91 8.90 27.46 -10.30
C ARG A 91 7.67 27.07 -11.11
N ASN A 92 7.25 25.81 -11.03
CA ASN A 92 6.11 25.28 -11.77
C ASN A 92 5.39 24.17 -10.97
N HIS A 93 4.32 24.55 -10.26
CA HIS A 93 3.53 23.61 -9.48
C HIS A 93 2.89 22.47 -10.31
N ALA A 94 2.73 22.63 -11.63
CA ALA A 94 2.23 21.55 -12.49
C ALA A 94 3.18 20.33 -12.54
N LEU A 95 4.44 20.50 -12.15
CA LEU A 95 5.43 19.42 -12.09
C LEU A 95 5.34 18.57 -10.82
N GLN A 96 4.55 18.99 -9.83
CA GLN A 96 4.48 18.35 -8.51
C GLN A 96 4.28 16.84 -8.60
N ALA A 97 3.30 16.38 -9.39
CA ALA A 97 3.00 14.96 -9.51
C ALA A 97 4.16 14.15 -10.11
N ARG A 98 4.94 14.76 -11.02
CA ARG A 98 6.10 14.13 -11.67
C ARG A 98 7.27 14.04 -10.71
N VAL A 99 7.53 15.12 -9.97
CA VAL A 99 8.58 15.18 -8.94
C VAL A 99 8.26 14.21 -7.80
N ASP A 100 7.03 14.20 -7.27
CA ASP A 100 6.64 13.24 -6.24
C ASP A 100 6.75 11.78 -6.71
N ALA A 101 6.53 11.51 -8.00
CA ALA A 101 6.71 10.18 -8.57
C ALA A 101 8.19 9.79 -8.74
N LEU A 102 9.10 10.77 -8.89
CA LEU A 102 10.54 10.56 -8.85
C LEU A 102 10.99 10.32 -7.41
N VAL A 103 10.68 11.24 -6.49
CA VAL A 103 11.05 11.17 -5.07
C VAL A 103 10.54 9.86 -4.44
N SER A 104 9.27 9.51 -4.66
CA SER A 104 8.71 8.23 -4.17
C SER A 104 9.39 7.00 -4.77
N ALA A 105 9.91 7.10 -6.00
CA ALA A 105 10.62 5.99 -6.63
C ALA A 105 12.05 5.82 -6.10
N VAL A 106 12.70 6.88 -5.61
CA VAL A 106 14.08 6.84 -5.11
C VAL A 106 14.19 6.89 -3.58
N TYR A 107 13.06 7.05 -2.89
CA TYR A 107 12.97 7.28 -1.45
C TYR A 107 13.84 6.33 -0.60
N SER A 108 13.76 5.02 -0.83
CA SER A 108 14.48 4.03 -0.01
C SER A 108 16.00 4.05 -0.15
N TRP A 109 16.54 4.79 -1.13
CA TRP A 109 17.98 4.96 -1.34
C TRP A 109 18.52 6.28 -0.79
N LEU A 110 17.65 7.14 -0.25
CA LEU A 110 18.05 8.41 0.34
C LEU A 110 18.65 8.20 1.74
N PRO A 111 19.60 9.05 2.17
CA PRO A 111 20.03 9.12 3.56
C PRO A 111 18.84 9.32 4.52
N ILE A 112 18.96 8.83 5.75
CA ILE A 112 17.86 8.85 6.73
C ILE A 112 17.31 10.27 6.97
N VAL A 113 18.19 11.26 7.10
CA VAL A 113 17.81 12.67 7.28
C VAL A 113 16.95 13.15 6.10
N LYS A 114 17.36 12.83 4.86
CA LYS A 114 16.63 13.23 3.67
C LYS A 114 15.29 12.50 3.53
N ARG A 115 15.22 11.24 3.96
CA ARG A 115 13.95 10.49 4.02
C ARG A 115 12.97 11.15 5.00
N GLN A 116 13.45 11.57 6.16
CA GLN A 116 12.64 12.31 7.14
C GLN A 116 12.08 13.60 6.53
N ASP A 117 12.91 14.43 5.90
CA ASP A 117 12.46 15.67 5.23
C ASP A 117 11.33 15.41 4.21
N VAL A 118 11.46 14.32 3.44
CA VAL A 118 10.46 13.92 2.44
C VAL A 118 9.14 13.48 3.09
N LEU A 119 9.21 12.72 4.18
CA LEU A 119 8.02 12.30 4.94
C LEU A 119 7.28 13.50 5.55
N GLU A 120 8.02 14.42 6.17
CA GLU A 120 7.48 15.66 6.73
C GLU A 120 6.77 16.47 5.64
N ARG A 121 7.45 16.69 4.50
CA ARG A 121 6.88 17.42 3.36
C ARG A 121 5.60 16.79 2.80
N TRP A 122 5.53 15.45 2.69
CA TRP A 122 4.31 14.80 2.22
C TRP A 122 3.17 14.87 3.24
N THR A 123 3.50 14.80 4.54
CA THR A 123 2.55 14.96 5.63
C THR A 123 1.96 16.37 5.64
N ASP A 124 2.81 17.39 5.63
CA ASP A 124 2.42 18.81 5.68
C ASP A 124 1.51 19.20 4.53
N ARG A 125 1.78 18.66 3.34
CA ARG A 125 0.98 18.99 2.15
C ARG A 125 -0.44 18.47 2.22
N GLY A 126 -0.70 17.39 2.95
CA GLY A 126 -2.04 16.83 3.20
C GLY A 126 -2.87 16.36 1.98
N THR A 127 -2.40 16.55 0.75
CA THR A 127 -3.14 16.14 -0.46
C THR A 127 -3.26 14.62 -0.54
N ARG A 128 -4.35 14.11 -1.15
CA ARG A 128 -4.59 12.66 -1.32
C ARG A 128 -3.39 11.93 -1.93
N GLY A 129 -2.71 12.55 -2.90
CA GLY A 129 -1.54 11.97 -3.57
C GLY A 129 -0.27 11.98 -2.71
N ALA A 130 -0.05 13.02 -1.90
CA ALA A 130 1.08 13.10 -0.97
C ALA A 130 0.89 12.10 0.18
N VAL A 131 -0.30 12.07 0.78
CA VAL A 131 -0.66 11.14 1.84
C VAL A 131 -0.52 9.67 1.41
N ALA A 132 -0.96 9.32 0.20
CA ALA A 132 -0.77 7.96 -0.32
C ALA A 132 0.72 7.55 -0.41
N ARG A 133 1.61 8.50 -0.71
CA ARG A 133 3.07 8.26 -0.76
C ARG A 133 3.67 8.22 0.64
N TRP A 134 3.26 9.11 1.53
CA TRP A 134 3.65 9.08 2.94
C TRP A 134 3.28 7.75 3.61
N LEU A 135 2.04 7.27 3.46
CA LEU A 135 1.63 5.97 3.99
C LEU A 135 2.46 4.82 3.38
N LYS A 136 2.66 4.82 2.06
CA LYS A 136 3.49 3.81 1.39
C LYS A 136 4.94 3.81 1.90
N ALA A 137 5.53 4.98 2.09
CA ALA A 137 6.89 5.13 2.56
C ALA A 137 7.02 4.70 4.02
N SER A 138 6.09 5.12 4.89
CA SER A 138 6.05 4.73 6.30
C SER A 138 5.88 3.21 6.49
N ASP A 139 5.08 2.56 5.63
CA ASP A 139 4.93 1.10 5.63
C ASP A 139 6.25 0.38 5.29
N GLY A 140 7.05 0.94 4.39
CA GLY A 140 8.31 0.35 3.93
C GLY A 140 9.56 0.77 4.70
N ASP A 141 9.46 1.72 5.63
CA ASP A 141 10.61 2.33 6.30
C ASP A 141 10.56 2.13 7.82
N ASP A 142 11.11 1.00 8.29
CA ASP A 142 11.09 0.66 9.72
C ASP A 142 11.86 1.66 10.58
N ALA A 143 12.90 2.30 10.04
CA ALA A 143 13.73 3.25 10.79
C ALA A 143 13.02 4.58 11.08
N LEU A 144 12.04 4.96 10.26
CA LEU A 144 11.28 6.21 10.36
C LEU A 144 9.78 5.98 10.59
N PHE A 145 9.40 4.75 10.95
CA PHE A 145 8.01 4.43 11.23
C PHE A 145 7.55 5.11 12.53
N ASP A 146 6.59 6.02 12.41
CA ASP A 146 5.95 6.68 13.55
C ASP A 146 4.50 6.16 13.73
N PRO A 147 4.26 5.24 14.69
CA PRO A 147 2.92 4.71 14.94
C PRO A 147 1.94 5.78 15.45
N ALA A 148 2.42 6.82 16.16
CA ALA A 148 1.56 7.87 16.69
C ALA A 148 1.03 8.77 15.56
N ALA A 149 1.89 9.15 14.61
CA ALA A 149 1.48 9.92 13.44
C ALA A 149 0.48 9.14 12.56
N ILE A 150 0.72 7.85 12.32
CA ILE A 150 -0.19 7.01 11.54
C ILE A 150 -1.54 6.83 12.26
N LEU A 151 -1.52 6.64 13.58
CA LEU A 151 -2.73 6.54 14.39
C LEU A 151 -3.54 7.83 14.38
N ALA A 152 -2.90 8.98 14.57
CA ALA A 152 -3.56 10.28 14.50
C ALA A 152 -4.20 10.52 13.13
N TYR A 153 -3.50 10.16 12.04
CA TYR A 153 -4.04 10.25 10.70
C TYR A 153 -5.23 9.30 10.48
N TRP A 154 -5.12 8.05 10.92
CA TRP A 154 -6.20 7.07 10.78
C TRP A 154 -7.46 7.54 11.52
N ARG A 155 -7.36 7.96 12.79
CA ARG A 155 -8.51 8.46 13.57
C ARG A 155 -9.23 9.63 12.90
N ARG A 156 -8.50 10.51 12.21
CA ARG A 156 -9.08 11.66 11.51
C ARG A 156 -9.75 11.29 10.18
N SER A 157 -9.19 10.33 9.45
CA SER A 157 -9.55 10.06 8.05
C SER A 157 -10.33 8.76 7.84
N LEU A 158 -10.23 7.83 8.79
CA LEU A 158 -10.65 6.43 8.71
C LEU A 158 -10.08 5.69 7.47
N ASP A 159 -8.94 6.15 6.93
CA ASP A 159 -8.31 5.50 5.78
C ASP A 159 -7.79 4.11 6.16
N TYR A 160 -8.38 3.07 5.55
CA TYR A 160 -8.04 1.67 5.83
C TYR A 160 -6.56 1.36 5.57
N ARG A 161 -5.87 2.12 4.70
CA ARG A 161 -4.43 1.93 4.44
C ARG A 161 -3.60 2.26 5.67
N ALA A 162 -3.99 3.28 6.43
CA ALA A 162 -3.34 3.60 7.70
C ALA A 162 -3.67 2.56 8.78
N ALA A 163 -4.93 2.10 8.84
CA ALA A 163 -5.33 0.99 9.72
C ALA A 163 -4.52 -0.29 9.45
N LYS A 164 -4.31 -0.61 8.16
CA LYS A 164 -3.46 -1.74 7.74
C LYS A 164 -2.04 -1.58 8.28
N ILE A 165 -1.42 -0.42 8.08
CA ILE A 165 -0.05 -0.17 8.54
C ILE A 165 0.04 -0.37 10.05
N LEU A 166 -0.90 0.19 10.83
CA LEU A 166 -0.94 -0.02 12.28
C LEU A 166 -1.05 -1.50 12.63
N ALA A 167 -2.01 -2.22 12.02
CA ALA A 167 -2.23 -3.64 12.28
C ALA A 167 -0.99 -4.51 11.98
N TYR A 168 -0.10 -4.08 11.08
CA TYR A 168 1.11 -4.83 10.72
C TYR A 168 2.37 -4.39 11.49
N LYS A 169 2.47 -3.11 11.84
CA LYS A 169 3.72 -2.51 12.34
C LYS A 169 3.64 -1.96 13.75
N ALA A 170 2.49 -1.48 14.21
CA ALA A 170 2.37 -0.94 15.56
C ALA A 170 2.67 -2.00 16.62
N ASP A 171 3.18 -1.55 17.78
CA ASP A 171 3.46 -2.41 18.92
C ASP A 171 2.18 -3.08 19.45
N PRO A 172 2.28 -4.29 20.03
CA PRO A 172 1.13 -4.99 20.62
C PRO A 172 0.37 -4.14 21.66
N GLY A 173 1.07 -3.29 22.42
CA GLY A 173 0.46 -2.35 23.37
C GLY A 173 -0.51 -1.38 22.68
N VAL A 174 -0.03 -0.69 21.64
CA VAL A 174 -0.85 0.24 20.84
C VAL A 174 -2.05 -0.49 20.23
N LEU A 175 -1.84 -1.71 19.71
CA LEU A 175 -2.94 -2.49 19.14
C LEU A 175 -4.02 -2.79 20.17
N ARG A 176 -3.66 -3.22 21.39
CA ARG A 176 -4.63 -3.48 22.47
C ARG A 176 -5.52 -2.27 22.75
N ASP A 177 -4.97 -1.07 22.64
CA ASP A 177 -5.70 0.16 22.92
C ASP A 177 -6.65 0.56 21.78
N ILE A 178 -6.35 0.16 20.53
CA ILE A 178 -7.11 0.63 19.35
C ILE A 178 -7.97 -0.44 18.67
N ILE A 179 -7.89 -1.73 19.04
CA ILE A 179 -8.66 -2.79 18.37
C ILE A 179 -10.17 -2.54 18.43
N GLY A 180 -10.69 -1.99 19.54
CA GLY A 180 -12.09 -1.61 19.64
C GLY A 180 -12.49 -0.58 18.57
N GLU A 181 -11.68 0.47 18.40
CA GLU A 181 -11.88 1.47 17.35
C GLU A 181 -11.77 0.84 15.95
N LEU A 182 -10.81 -0.08 15.74
CA LEU A 182 -10.63 -0.79 14.47
C LEU A 182 -11.85 -1.65 14.15
N ALA A 183 -12.40 -2.37 15.12
CA ALA A 183 -13.57 -3.21 14.92
C ALA A 183 -14.78 -2.40 14.45
N VAL A 184 -14.99 -1.20 15.02
CA VAL A 184 -16.13 -0.34 14.72
C VAL A 184 -15.96 0.41 13.40
N HIS A 185 -14.76 0.93 13.12
CA HIS A 185 -14.55 1.90 12.04
C HIS A 185 -13.77 1.37 10.83
N CYS A 186 -13.09 0.22 10.94
CA CYS A 186 -12.37 -0.36 9.81
C CYS A 186 -13.32 -1.23 8.98
N PRO A 187 -13.49 -0.97 7.67
CA PRO A 187 -14.34 -1.80 6.83
C PRO A 187 -13.75 -3.19 6.57
N GLU A 188 -12.44 -3.34 6.73
CA GLU A 188 -11.69 -4.53 6.33
C GLU A 188 -11.47 -5.48 7.51
N GLY A 189 -12.28 -6.55 7.60
CA GLY A 189 -12.25 -7.48 8.73
C GLY A 189 -10.89 -8.19 8.94
N TRP A 190 -10.14 -8.43 7.86
CA TRP A 190 -8.81 -9.03 7.95
C TRP A 190 -7.78 -8.12 8.65
N ILE A 191 -7.96 -6.79 8.60
CA ILE A 191 -7.11 -5.84 9.35
C ILE A 191 -7.38 -5.99 10.85
N VAL A 192 -8.65 -6.07 11.24
CA VAL A 192 -9.08 -6.27 12.64
C VAL A 192 -8.55 -7.59 13.18
N SER A 193 -8.68 -8.67 12.39
CA SER A 193 -8.15 -9.98 12.74
C SER A 193 -6.63 -9.96 12.95
N ARG A 194 -5.89 -9.30 12.05
CA ARG A 194 -4.43 -9.17 12.16
C ARG A 194 -4.02 -8.39 13.42
N ALA A 195 -4.71 -7.29 13.70
CA ALA A 195 -4.46 -6.48 14.88
C ALA A 195 -4.72 -7.27 16.18
N ALA A 196 -5.86 -7.96 16.27
CA ALA A 196 -6.23 -8.77 17.42
C ALA A 196 -5.23 -9.89 17.71
N LEU A 197 -4.78 -10.62 16.68
CA LEU A 197 -3.78 -11.68 16.85
C LEU A 197 -2.42 -11.13 17.31
N ARG A 198 -2.00 -9.95 16.81
CA ARG A 198 -0.72 -9.34 17.20
C ARG A 198 -0.75 -8.67 18.57
N ALA A 199 -1.92 -8.21 19.03
CA ALA A 199 -2.09 -7.67 20.37
C ALA A 199 -1.86 -8.71 21.48
N GLY A 200 -2.00 -10.00 21.17
CA GLY A 200 -1.76 -11.13 22.08
C GLY A 200 -2.85 -11.33 23.14
N SER A 201 -3.60 -10.29 23.48
CA SER A 201 -4.78 -10.36 24.35
C SER A 201 -5.81 -9.31 23.90
N VAL A 202 -7.08 -9.66 24.01
CA VAL A 202 -8.21 -8.80 23.64
C VAL A 202 -9.20 -8.83 24.80
N LYS A 203 -9.59 -7.65 25.31
CA LYS A 203 -10.57 -7.52 26.41
C LYS A 203 -11.94 -8.03 25.97
N ASP A 204 -12.73 -8.57 26.89
CA ASP A 204 -14.06 -9.12 26.56
C ASP A 204 -15.01 -8.08 25.96
N GLU A 205 -14.95 -6.82 26.43
CA GLU A 205 -15.71 -5.70 25.82
C GLU A 205 -15.37 -5.50 24.33
N VAL A 206 -14.10 -5.71 23.96
CA VAL A 206 -13.63 -5.58 22.57
C VAL A 206 -14.04 -6.79 21.74
N TRP A 207 -14.09 -7.99 22.34
CA TRP A 207 -14.63 -9.18 21.66
C TRP A 207 -16.07 -8.99 21.21
N GLU A 208 -16.91 -8.38 22.05
CA GLU A 208 -18.30 -8.08 21.68
C GLU A 208 -18.37 -7.04 20.54
N LEU A 209 -17.50 -6.03 20.54
CA LEU A 209 -17.41 -5.08 19.41
C LEU A 209 -17.02 -5.80 18.11
N ILE A 210 -16.02 -6.70 18.15
CA ILE A 210 -15.63 -7.49 16.98
C ILE A 210 -16.80 -8.38 16.54
N ARG A 211 -17.49 -9.05 17.46
CA ARG A 211 -18.65 -9.89 17.15
C ARG A 211 -19.77 -9.12 16.44
N GLN A 212 -20.03 -7.90 16.91
CA GLN A 212 -21.11 -7.06 16.40
C GLN A 212 -20.79 -6.47 15.03
N HIS A 213 -19.59 -5.92 14.86
CA HIS A 213 -19.22 -5.16 13.66
C HIS A 213 -18.49 -6.00 12.61
N GLN A 214 -17.83 -7.08 13.03
CA GLN A 214 -16.92 -7.89 12.20
C GLN A 214 -17.16 -9.39 12.43
N PRO A 215 -18.38 -9.92 12.18
CA PRO A 215 -18.78 -11.27 12.58
C PRO A 215 -17.89 -12.38 11.96
N ALA A 216 -17.41 -12.20 10.73
CA ALA A 216 -16.50 -13.15 10.11
C ALA A 216 -15.12 -13.16 10.77
N SER A 217 -14.59 -11.98 11.08
CA SER A 217 -13.34 -11.83 11.84
C SER A 217 -13.46 -12.41 13.25
N PHE A 218 -14.60 -12.24 13.91
CA PHE A 218 -14.86 -12.85 15.21
C PHE A 218 -14.78 -14.38 15.14
N ALA A 219 -15.50 -15.00 14.20
CA ALA A 219 -15.45 -16.46 14.00
C ALA A 219 -14.02 -16.94 13.72
N TYR A 220 -13.32 -16.26 12.82
CA TYR A 220 -11.92 -16.53 12.50
C TYR A 220 -11.03 -16.45 13.75
N LEU A 221 -11.16 -15.39 14.55
CA LEU A 221 -10.37 -15.21 15.77
C LEU A 221 -10.67 -16.27 16.82
N CYS A 222 -11.92 -16.72 16.96
CA CYS A 222 -12.26 -17.85 17.84
C CYS A 222 -11.52 -19.13 17.42
N ALA A 223 -11.53 -19.44 16.12
CA ALA A 223 -10.78 -20.59 15.58
C ALA A 223 -9.26 -20.47 15.82
N MET A 224 -8.69 -19.28 15.63
CA MET A 224 -7.24 -19.05 15.77
C MET A 224 -6.75 -19.01 17.23
N THR A 225 -7.60 -18.59 18.16
CA THR A 225 -7.24 -18.41 19.58
C THR A 225 -7.76 -19.52 20.49
N GLY A 226 -8.56 -20.44 19.95
CA GLY A 226 -9.22 -21.49 20.74
C GLY A 226 -10.34 -20.97 21.64
N ARG A 227 -10.84 -19.74 21.42
CA ARG A 227 -12.00 -19.21 22.16
C ARG A 227 -13.23 -20.04 21.80
N SER A 228 -13.95 -20.50 22.82
CA SER A 228 -15.16 -21.30 22.64
C SER A 228 -16.24 -20.51 21.92
N LEU A 229 -16.96 -21.19 21.04
CA LEU A 229 -18.12 -20.70 20.32
C LEU A 229 -19.16 -21.81 20.36
N THR A 230 -20.43 -21.51 20.63
CA THR A 230 -21.48 -22.52 20.56
C THR A 230 -21.98 -22.69 19.12
N GLU A 231 -22.61 -23.83 18.83
CA GLU A 231 -23.13 -24.13 17.49
C GLU A 231 -24.18 -23.11 17.02
N ASP A 232 -25.05 -22.65 17.91
CA ASP A 232 -26.07 -21.65 17.57
C ASP A 232 -25.46 -20.27 17.32
N GLU A 233 -24.42 -19.90 18.07
CA GLU A 233 -23.68 -18.66 17.81
C GLU A 233 -22.94 -18.72 16.49
N ALA A 234 -22.30 -19.84 16.17
CA ALA A 234 -21.66 -20.08 14.88
C ALA A 234 -22.64 -19.91 13.72
N LEU A 235 -23.85 -20.48 13.85
CA LEU A 235 -24.88 -20.32 12.83
C LEU A 235 -25.39 -18.87 12.74
N GLN A 236 -25.52 -18.16 13.86
CA GLN A 236 -25.86 -16.74 13.85
C GLN A 236 -24.80 -15.90 13.13
N LEU A 237 -23.52 -16.17 13.36
CA LEU A 237 -22.42 -15.49 12.68
C LEU A 237 -22.46 -15.74 11.17
N PHE A 238 -22.73 -16.99 10.75
CA PHE A 238 -22.91 -17.33 9.34
C PHE A 238 -24.05 -16.54 8.70
N ASN A 239 -25.20 -16.46 9.36
CA ASN A 239 -26.36 -15.72 8.84
C ASN A 239 -26.12 -14.19 8.80
N LYS A 240 -25.30 -13.64 9.71
CA LYS A 240 -24.91 -12.22 9.73
C LYS A 240 -23.84 -11.88 8.69
N ALA A 241 -23.04 -12.85 8.27
CA ALA A 241 -21.97 -12.63 7.29
C ALA A 241 -22.56 -12.34 5.90
N MET A 242 -22.02 -11.31 5.25
CA MET A 242 -22.44 -10.90 3.91
C MET A 242 -22.01 -11.93 2.85
N PRO A 243 -22.91 -12.31 1.92
CA PRO A 243 -22.52 -13.08 0.74
C PRO A 243 -21.48 -12.31 -0.08
N GLY A 244 -20.55 -13.03 -0.71
CA GLY A 244 -19.37 -12.45 -1.33
C GLY A 244 -19.68 -11.78 -2.66
N ILE A 245 -20.02 -10.49 -2.64
CA ILE A 245 -20.25 -9.68 -3.86
C ILE A 245 -18.97 -8.93 -4.28
N ASN A 246 -18.07 -8.67 -3.32
CA ASN A 246 -16.73 -8.12 -3.52
C ASN A 246 -15.69 -8.99 -2.79
N SER A 247 -14.40 -8.66 -2.89
CA SER A 247 -13.23 -9.42 -2.41
C SER A 247 -13.23 -9.94 -0.96
N ASP A 248 -14.24 -9.60 -0.15
CA ASP A 248 -14.48 -10.16 1.18
C ASP A 248 -15.54 -11.27 1.11
N ASN A 249 -15.09 -12.51 0.88
CA ASN A 249 -15.93 -13.71 1.02
C ASN A 249 -16.16 -14.03 2.51
N SER A 250 -16.87 -13.15 3.21
CA SER A 250 -17.03 -13.20 4.67
C SER A 250 -17.74 -14.47 5.14
N ARG A 251 -18.73 -14.98 4.37
CA ARG A 251 -19.37 -16.27 4.62
C ARG A 251 -18.42 -17.45 4.49
N GLY A 252 -17.58 -17.46 3.45
CA GLY A 252 -16.55 -18.49 3.27
C GLY A 252 -15.59 -18.54 4.46
N LEU A 253 -15.19 -17.39 4.99
CA LEU A 253 -14.35 -17.31 6.18
C LEU A 253 -15.04 -17.87 7.43
N VAL A 254 -16.34 -17.59 7.63
CA VAL A 254 -17.11 -18.16 8.74
C VAL A 254 -17.22 -19.68 8.60
N ILE A 255 -17.55 -20.21 7.42
CA ILE A 255 -17.62 -21.66 7.17
C ILE A 255 -16.27 -22.32 7.49
N TRP A 256 -15.17 -21.72 7.04
CA TRP A 256 -13.84 -22.21 7.33
C TRP A 256 -13.58 -22.26 8.84
N ALA A 257 -13.91 -21.19 9.58
CA ALA A 257 -13.72 -21.13 11.02
C ALA A 257 -14.55 -22.19 11.78
N ILE A 258 -15.81 -22.39 11.37
CA ILE A 258 -16.69 -23.45 11.89
C ILE A 258 -16.06 -24.83 11.71
N GLY A 259 -15.47 -25.09 10.54
CA GLY A 259 -14.73 -26.32 10.26
C GLY A 259 -13.50 -26.49 11.14
N GLN A 260 -12.71 -25.44 11.36
CA GLN A 260 -11.55 -25.48 12.26
C GLN A 260 -11.95 -25.75 13.73
N LEU A 261 -13.14 -25.30 14.13
CA LEU A 261 -13.70 -25.54 15.46
C LEU A 261 -14.38 -26.92 15.59
N GLY A 262 -14.40 -27.74 14.53
CA GLY A 262 -14.95 -29.10 14.57
C GLY A 262 -16.48 -29.19 14.64
N MET A 263 -17.20 -28.13 14.27
CA MET A 263 -18.65 -28.03 14.42
C MET A 263 -19.44 -28.67 13.26
N MET A 264 -19.36 -30.00 13.13
CA MET A 264 -19.96 -30.74 12.01
C MET A 264 -21.47 -30.51 11.86
N SER A 265 -22.22 -30.54 12.95
CA SER A 265 -23.67 -30.31 13.00
C SER A 265 -24.08 -28.96 12.39
N VAL A 266 -23.29 -27.90 12.60
CA VAL A 266 -23.52 -26.57 12.02
C VAL A 266 -23.30 -26.61 10.52
N LEU A 267 -22.24 -27.28 10.05
CA LEU A 267 -21.96 -27.46 8.63
C LEU A 267 -23.05 -28.27 7.92
N ASP A 268 -23.58 -29.31 8.58
CA ASP A 268 -24.71 -30.09 8.08
C ASP A 268 -25.97 -29.21 7.95
N ARG A 269 -26.27 -28.39 8.97
CA ARG A 269 -27.39 -27.42 8.92
C ARG A 269 -27.26 -26.42 7.78
N ILE A 270 -26.04 -25.92 7.52
CA ILE A 270 -25.77 -25.02 6.39
C ILE A 270 -25.98 -25.76 5.07
N THR A 271 -25.49 -27.00 4.97
CA THR A 271 -25.58 -27.84 3.77
C THR A 271 -27.03 -28.18 3.42
N LEU A 272 -27.87 -28.52 4.40
CA LEU A 272 -29.29 -28.79 4.21
C LEU A 272 -30.07 -27.60 3.65
N LYS A 273 -29.58 -26.37 3.86
CA LYS A 273 -30.18 -25.13 3.37
C LYS A 273 -29.39 -24.50 2.23
N ARG A 274 -28.45 -25.23 1.62
CA ARG A 274 -27.52 -24.71 0.61
C ARG A 274 -28.23 -23.98 -0.53
N ASP A 275 -29.26 -24.60 -1.09
CA ASP A 275 -29.97 -24.03 -2.25
C ASP A 275 -30.67 -22.72 -1.90
N ILE A 276 -31.20 -22.58 -0.68
CA ILE A 276 -31.80 -21.34 -0.17
C ILE A 276 -30.73 -20.24 -0.09
N TYR A 277 -29.56 -20.56 0.48
CA TYR A 277 -28.47 -19.57 0.60
C TYR A 277 -27.90 -19.13 -0.75
N ILE A 278 -27.84 -20.04 -1.73
CA ILE A 278 -27.44 -19.71 -3.12
C ILE A 278 -28.48 -18.79 -3.77
N GLN A 279 -29.78 -19.08 -3.60
CA GLN A 279 -30.84 -18.22 -4.13
C GLN A 279 -30.82 -16.82 -3.51
N ASP A 280 -30.58 -16.72 -2.20
CA ASP A 280 -30.44 -15.44 -1.50
C ASP A 280 -29.24 -14.63 -2.00
N GLU A 281 -28.11 -15.29 -2.28
CA GLU A 281 -26.91 -14.66 -2.82
C GLU A 281 -27.12 -14.14 -4.25
N VAL A 282 -27.71 -14.93 -5.14
CA VAL A 282 -28.09 -14.50 -6.50
C VAL A 282 -29.07 -13.33 -6.44
N SER A 283 -30.06 -13.39 -5.55
CA SER A 283 -31.04 -12.31 -5.37
C SER A 283 -30.41 -11.03 -4.84
N ALA A 284 -29.42 -11.12 -3.96
CA ALA A 284 -28.68 -9.97 -3.44
C ALA A 284 -27.84 -9.30 -4.53
N ILE A 285 -27.18 -10.08 -5.39
CA ILE A 285 -26.40 -9.56 -6.54
C ILE A 285 -27.31 -8.80 -7.50
N LEU A 286 -28.47 -9.37 -7.84
CA LEU A 286 -29.41 -8.76 -8.78
C LEU A 286 -30.06 -7.45 -8.27
N ARG A 287 -29.99 -7.15 -6.97
CA ARG A 287 -30.51 -5.90 -6.38
C ARG A 287 -29.49 -4.75 -6.40
N ILE A 288 -28.22 -5.03 -6.70
CA ILE A 288 -27.13 -4.06 -6.69
C ILE A 288 -26.80 -3.57 -8.12
N VAL A 289 -27.22 -4.33 -9.14
CA VAL A 289 -27.14 -3.96 -10.57
C VAL A 289 -28.34 -3.13 -10.98
#